data_AF-G9MUM2-F1
#
_entry.id   AF-G9MUM2-F1
#
_cell.length_a   1.000
_cell.length_b   1.000
_cell.length_c   1.000
_cell.angle_alpha   90.00
_cell.angle_beta   90.00
_cell.angle_gamma   90.00
#
_symmetry.space_group_name_H-M   'P 1'
#
loop_
_entity.id
_entity.type
_entity.pdbx_description
1 polymer ?
#
loop_
_entity_poly.entity_id
_entity_poly.type
_entity_poly.pdbx_seq_one_letter_code
_entity_poly.pdbx_strand_id
1 'polypeptide(L)'
;MGNHPKHITEWIRKHLFPYIEAGKQPDIRPARANDTLDDPEKWSASYLESGRFLGADDGRVWALTITKDAWDSLLKTCVVSEVDVSPMPSFGSIIMPQATTDEVPQAIREPISAASTLGLGPVVVISNSELASRSHGLHVSFGAVLCRDLESVEIYRGATVLCLRELDCPASRTMTEARFKVLDTGVETLSRNGELKLLDYDIGQGNKEDLSMRVTASSRDAVVYPPSTANSFPQGVHIWIGRDTASGDKLIGLSATNSPSFTVDKHQILHRRCSSTTIDADSGATQLHSIKDLWLLDFINNHLVASASSKTYNRGILRSSIN
;
A
#
# COMPACT_ATOMS: atom_id res chain seq x y z
N MET A 1 12.75 29.00 10.76
CA MET A 1 13.77 28.54 9.79
C MET A 1 13.10 28.28 8.42
N GLY A 2 12.83 29.33 7.62
CA GLY A 2 11.92 29.25 6.45
C GLY A 2 12.52 29.55 5.07
N ASN A 3 13.86 29.63 4.92
CA ASN A 3 14.49 30.07 3.67
C ASN A 3 15.13 28.95 2.83
N HIS A 4 15.11 27.70 3.31
CA HIS A 4 15.74 26.56 2.64
C HIS A 4 15.12 26.17 1.27
N PRO A 5 13.79 26.20 1.09
CA PRO A 5 13.17 25.78 -0.18
C PRO A 5 13.53 26.71 -1.35
N LYS A 6 13.48 28.03 -1.12
CA LYS A 6 13.84 29.04 -2.13
C LYS A 6 15.29 28.88 -2.58
N HIS A 7 16.19 28.59 -1.63
CA HIS A 7 17.62 28.47 -1.90
C HIS A 7 17.97 27.22 -2.72
N ILE A 8 17.23 26.12 -2.58
CA ILE A 8 17.46 24.88 -3.35
C ILE A 8 16.91 25.01 -4.76
N THR A 9 15.68 25.52 -4.94
CA THR A 9 15.12 25.77 -6.28
C THR A 9 15.97 26.78 -7.04
N GLU A 10 16.44 27.83 -6.37
CA GLU A 10 17.34 28.82 -6.94
C GLU A 10 18.73 28.24 -7.25
N TRP A 11 19.25 27.34 -6.41
CA TRP A 11 20.51 26.65 -6.67
C TRP A 11 20.41 25.70 -7.86
N ILE A 12 19.35 24.89 -7.95
CA ILE A 12 19.09 24.00 -9.09
C ILE A 12 18.99 24.82 -10.38
N ARG A 13 18.27 25.94 -10.34
CA ARG A 13 18.12 26.82 -11.51
C ARG A 13 19.39 27.51 -11.93
N LYS A 14 20.19 28.00 -10.99
CA LYS A 14 21.42 28.77 -11.27
C LYS A 14 22.64 27.92 -11.54
N HIS A 15 22.70 26.70 -11.02
CA HIS A 15 23.93 25.89 -11.04
C HIS A 15 23.75 24.54 -11.72
N LEU A 16 22.63 23.86 -11.51
CA LEU A 16 22.44 22.52 -12.08
C LEU A 16 21.99 22.58 -13.54
N PHE A 17 20.97 23.39 -13.88
CA PHE A 17 20.47 23.46 -15.25
C PHE A 17 21.49 23.95 -16.27
N PRO A 18 22.28 25.03 -16.02
CA PRO A 18 23.33 25.42 -16.95
C PRO A 18 24.39 24.34 -17.17
N TYR A 19 24.63 23.48 -16.17
CA TYR A 19 25.55 22.33 -16.28
C TYR A 19 24.97 21.19 -17.12
N ILE A 20 23.66 20.95 -17.03
CA ILE A 20 22.91 19.99 -17.85
C ILE A 20 22.85 20.47 -19.30
N GLU A 21 22.46 21.72 -19.54
CA GLU A 21 22.36 22.34 -20.87
C GLU A 21 23.71 22.40 -21.58
N ALA A 22 24.81 22.59 -20.83
CA ALA A 22 26.16 22.55 -21.38
C ALA A 22 26.64 21.12 -21.76
N GLY A 23 25.85 20.08 -21.49
CA GLY A 23 26.19 18.68 -21.79
C GLY A 23 27.36 18.14 -20.97
N LYS A 24 27.68 18.75 -19.82
CA LYS A 24 28.92 18.49 -19.05
C LYS A 24 28.77 17.46 -17.94
N GLN A 25 27.64 16.77 -17.83
CA GLN A 25 27.49 15.70 -16.83
C GLN A 25 27.67 14.31 -17.47
N PRO A 26 28.70 13.55 -17.09
CA PRO A 26 28.98 12.25 -17.71
C PRO A 26 27.93 11.16 -17.41
N ASP A 27 27.06 11.37 -16.41
CA ASP A 27 26.11 10.35 -15.93
C ASP A 27 24.62 10.68 -16.18
N ILE A 28 24.31 11.70 -17.00
CA ILE A 28 22.91 11.96 -17.37
C ILE A 28 22.46 10.90 -18.37
N ARG A 29 21.46 10.13 -17.96
CA ARG A 29 20.80 9.17 -18.84
C ARG A 29 20.31 9.90 -20.10
N PRO A 30 20.53 9.37 -21.32
CA PRO A 30 20.12 10.01 -22.57
C PRO A 30 18.64 10.43 -22.61
N ALA A 31 17.79 9.72 -21.87
CA ALA A 31 16.36 10.01 -21.76
C ALA A 31 16.03 11.36 -21.10
N ARG A 32 16.95 11.95 -20.33
CA ARG A 32 16.77 13.25 -19.64
C ARG A 32 17.47 14.41 -20.33
N ALA A 33 18.15 14.17 -21.44
CA ALA A 33 18.85 15.21 -22.19
C ALA A 33 17.90 16.21 -22.87
N ASN A 34 16.62 15.84 -23.02
CA ASN A 34 15.58 16.67 -23.62
C ASN A 34 14.59 17.22 -22.58
N ASP A 35 14.83 17.00 -21.28
CA ASP A 35 13.94 17.53 -20.24
C ASP A 35 14.02 19.07 -20.27
N THR A 36 12.85 19.69 -20.38
CA THR A 36 12.66 21.14 -20.40
C THR A 36 12.36 21.66 -18.98
N LEU A 37 12.39 22.98 -18.79
CA LEU A 37 11.98 23.60 -17.52
C LEU A 37 10.54 23.30 -17.11
N ASP A 38 9.69 22.87 -18.05
CA ASP A 38 8.28 22.50 -17.81
C ASP A 38 8.13 21.10 -17.20
N ASP A 39 9.12 20.21 -17.37
CA ASP A 39 9.06 18.83 -16.89
C ASP A 39 9.15 18.72 -15.36
N PRO A 40 10.01 19.48 -14.65
CA PRO A 40 9.97 19.60 -13.19
C PRO A 40 8.62 20.09 -12.64
N GLU A 41 7.95 21.02 -13.33
CA GLU A 41 6.64 21.52 -12.91
C GLU A 41 5.58 20.41 -13.05
N LYS A 42 5.59 19.66 -14.17
CA LYS A 42 4.71 18.50 -14.36
C LYS A 42 4.96 17.39 -13.34
N TRP A 43 6.22 17.09 -13.03
CA TRP A 43 6.54 16.12 -11.98
C TRP A 43 6.00 16.61 -10.63
N SER A 44 6.26 17.87 -10.28
CA SER A 44 5.78 18.45 -9.03
C SER A 44 4.25 18.39 -8.89
N ALA A 45 3.51 18.59 -9.99
CA ALA A 45 2.05 18.48 -10.02
C ALA A 45 1.57 17.04 -9.72
N SER A 46 2.14 16.03 -10.38
CA SER A 46 1.83 14.61 -10.10
C SER A 46 2.19 14.21 -8.66
N TYR A 47 3.25 14.79 -8.11
CA TYR A 47 3.66 14.58 -6.73
C TYR A 47 2.69 15.24 -5.72
N LEU A 48 2.16 16.43 -6.02
CA LEU A 48 1.14 17.13 -5.21
C LEU A 48 -0.20 16.38 -5.19
N GLU A 49 -0.63 15.81 -6.32
CA GLU A 49 -1.88 15.03 -6.44
C GLU A 49 -1.87 13.73 -5.60
N SER A 50 -0.69 13.17 -5.31
CA SER A 50 -0.53 11.89 -4.59
C SER A 50 -0.78 11.97 -3.06
N GLY A 51 -1.15 13.14 -2.52
CA GLY A 51 -1.38 13.36 -1.09
C GLY A 51 -0.11 13.33 -0.21
N ARG A 52 1.07 13.07 -0.79
CA ARG A 52 2.36 13.04 -0.07
C ARG A 52 2.79 14.38 0.51
N PHE A 53 2.15 15.48 0.09
CA PHE A 53 2.41 16.86 0.52
C PHE A 53 1.29 17.47 1.35
N LEU A 54 0.39 16.67 1.93
CA LEU A 54 -0.68 17.17 2.81
C LEU A 54 -0.15 17.91 4.08
N GLY A 55 1.16 17.94 4.30
CA GLY A 55 1.82 18.81 5.28
C GLY A 55 2.86 19.78 4.68
N ALA A 56 2.84 20.08 3.37
CA ALA A 56 3.79 21.04 2.81
C ALA A 56 3.65 22.44 3.47
N ASP A 57 2.41 22.85 3.75
CA ASP A 57 2.10 24.14 4.37
C ASP A 57 2.57 24.25 5.83
N ASP A 58 2.76 23.12 6.52
CA ASP A 58 3.31 23.06 7.88
C ASP A 58 4.78 22.58 7.93
N GLY A 59 5.44 22.50 6.77
CA GLY A 59 6.86 22.22 6.62
C GLY A 59 7.22 20.73 6.44
N ARG A 60 6.23 19.83 6.40
CA ARG A 60 6.39 18.39 6.14
C ARG A 60 6.40 18.09 4.64
N VAL A 61 7.48 18.54 3.98
CA VAL A 61 7.64 18.48 2.51
C VAL A 61 8.09 17.10 2.03
N TRP A 62 8.82 16.33 2.84
CA TRP A 62 9.49 15.10 2.38
C TRP A 62 8.90 13.80 2.92
N ALA A 63 8.07 13.87 3.96
CA ALA A 63 7.33 12.74 4.49
C ALA A 63 6.12 13.25 5.29
N LEU A 64 5.00 12.52 5.22
CA LEU A 64 3.83 12.76 6.07
C LEU A 64 4.08 12.32 7.53
N THR A 65 5.18 11.61 7.78
CA THR A 65 5.56 11.16 9.10
C THR A 65 6.10 12.32 9.92
N ILE A 66 5.68 12.39 11.17
CA ILE A 66 6.22 13.31 12.17
C ILE A 66 6.92 12.50 13.26
N THR A 67 7.83 13.14 13.98
CA THR A 67 8.55 12.50 15.08
C THR A 67 7.58 12.17 16.22
N LYS A 68 7.99 11.26 17.11
CA LYS A 68 7.24 10.93 18.33
C LYS A 68 6.93 12.19 19.14
N ASP A 69 7.91 13.08 19.32
CA ASP A 69 7.75 14.32 20.09
C ASP A 69 6.76 15.30 19.43
N ALA A 70 6.72 15.33 18.09
CA ALA A 70 5.74 16.12 17.36
C ALA A 70 4.33 15.55 17.48
N TRP A 71 4.17 14.22 17.47
CA TRP A 71 2.90 13.56 17.79
C TRP A 71 2.44 13.87 19.21
N ASP A 72 3.33 13.75 20.19
CA ASP A 72 3.03 14.06 21.59
C ASP A 72 2.59 15.53 21.76
N SER A 73 3.29 16.45 21.10
CA SER A 73 2.94 17.88 21.10
C SER A 73 1.56 18.14 20.49
N LEU A 74 1.24 17.51 19.35
CA LEU A 74 -0.07 17.64 18.71
C LEU A 74 -1.19 17.04 19.57
N LEU A 75 -0.97 15.86 20.14
CA LEU A 75 -1.97 15.19 20.99
C LEU A 75 -2.24 16.00 22.25
N LYS A 76 -1.20 16.62 22.85
CA LYS A 76 -1.35 17.54 23.98
C LYS A 76 -2.18 18.78 23.65
N THR A 77 -2.11 19.28 22.42
CA THR A 77 -3.02 20.37 21.98
C THR A 77 -4.48 19.91 21.83
N CYS A 78 -4.73 18.61 21.73
CA CYS A 78 -6.06 18.01 21.59
C CYS A 78 -6.61 17.44 22.91
N VAL A 79 -6.16 17.93 24.08
CA VAL A 79 -6.62 17.49 25.42
C VAL A 79 -6.27 16.02 25.74
N VAL A 80 -5.15 15.53 25.21
CA VAL A 80 -4.54 14.25 25.60
C VAL A 80 -3.38 14.55 26.55
N SER A 81 -3.37 13.98 27.75
CA SER A 81 -2.34 14.29 28.76
C SER A 81 -1.07 13.51 28.52
N GLU A 82 -1.24 12.26 28.14
CA GLU A 82 -0.16 11.30 28.09
C GLU A 82 -0.34 10.40 26.88
N VAL A 83 0.79 10.16 26.22
CA VAL A 83 0.87 9.35 25.02
C VAL A 83 1.74 8.16 25.37
N ASP A 84 1.09 7.02 25.58
CA ASP A 84 1.81 5.78 25.78
C ASP A 84 2.26 5.27 24.41
N VAL A 85 3.56 5.01 24.27
CA VAL A 85 4.13 4.55 23.00
C VAL A 85 4.81 3.22 23.21
N SER A 86 4.24 2.17 22.63
CA SER A 86 4.90 0.87 22.55
C SER A 86 5.88 0.89 21.37
N PRO A 87 7.21 0.83 21.60
CA PRO A 87 8.16 0.72 20.51
C PRO A 87 7.95 -0.63 19.80
N MET A 88 7.71 -0.59 18.49
CA MET A 88 7.80 -1.80 17.66
C MET A 88 9.19 -1.90 17.04
N PRO A 89 9.76 -3.11 16.87
CA PRO A 89 11.15 -3.30 16.45
C PRO A 89 11.50 -2.76 15.06
N SER A 90 10.52 -2.47 14.19
CA SER A 90 10.79 -1.97 12.85
C SER A 90 9.64 -1.13 12.27
N PHE A 91 9.96 0.14 11.98
CA PHE A 91 9.20 1.10 11.15
C PHE A 91 7.81 1.58 11.60
N GLY A 92 7.34 1.17 12.77
CA GLY A 92 6.04 1.62 13.32
C GLY A 92 6.10 1.91 14.81
N SER A 93 5.15 2.71 15.28
CA SER A 93 4.88 2.89 16.70
C SER A 93 3.38 2.94 16.89
N ILE A 94 2.88 2.22 17.90
CA ILE A 94 1.50 2.35 18.32
C ILE A 94 1.48 3.44 19.37
N ILE A 95 0.74 4.51 19.07
CA ILE A 95 0.50 5.64 19.95
C ILE A 95 -0.89 5.42 20.56
N MET A 96 -0.95 5.25 21.88
CA MET A 96 -2.20 5.14 22.64
C MET A 96 -2.40 6.43 23.44
N PRO A 97 -3.18 7.40 22.93
CA PRO A 97 -3.47 8.61 23.67
C PRO A 97 -4.39 8.30 24.87
N GLN A 98 -4.03 8.80 26.05
CA GLN A 98 -4.92 8.82 27.22
C GLN A 98 -5.56 10.21 27.35
N ALA A 99 -6.88 10.26 27.19
CA ALA A 99 -7.63 11.51 27.35
C ALA A 99 -7.71 11.90 28.84
N THR A 100 -7.41 13.17 29.15
CA THR A 100 -7.23 13.68 30.52
C THR A 100 -8.52 14.14 31.17
N THR A 101 -9.46 14.61 30.38
CA THR A 101 -10.74 15.15 30.84
C THR A 101 -11.79 14.07 30.76
N ASP A 102 -12.43 13.72 31.89
CA ASP A 102 -13.46 12.67 32.00
C ASP A 102 -14.59 12.77 30.95
N GLU A 103 -14.82 13.93 30.36
CA GLU A 103 -15.84 14.17 29.34
C GLU A 103 -15.59 13.45 28.00
N VAL A 104 -14.33 13.38 27.53
CA VAL A 104 -13.98 12.74 26.24
C VAL A 104 -13.92 11.20 26.34
N PRO A 105 -13.31 10.60 27.38
CA PRO A 105 -13.45 9.19 27.67
C PRO A 105 -14.91 8.80 27.85
N GLN A 106 -15.77 9.65 28.45
CA GLN A 106 -17.18 9.32 28.58
C GLN A 106 -17.91 9.36 27.23
N ALA A 107 -17.54 10.27 26.32
CA ALA A 107 -18.03 10.24 24.94
C ALA A 107 -17.51 9.04 24.12
N ILE A 108 -16.33 8.51 24.41
CA ILE A 108 -15.80 7.31 23.73
C ILE A 108 -16.33 6.02 24.37
N ARG A 109 -16.51 6.02 25.70
CA ARG A 109 -17.05 4.88 26.48
C ARG A 109 -18.56 4.76 26.35
N GLU A 110 -19.24 5.89 26.24
CA GLU A 110 -20.70 6.02 26.08
C GLU A 110 -21.04 7.00 24.93
N PRO A 111 -20.71 6.66 23.68
CA PRO A 111 -20.89 7.54 22.51
C PRO A 111 -22.32 7.99 22.28
N ILE A 112 -23.28 7.24 22.82
CA ILE A 112 -24.70 7.50 22.73
C ILE A 112 -25.10 8.59 23.73
N SER A 113 -24.56 8.55 24.95
CA SER A 113 -24.83 9.55 25.99
C SER A 113 -24.25 10.92 25.64
N ALA A 114 -23.16 10.95 24.85
CA ALA A 114 -22.47 12.18 24.44
C ALA A 114 -22.87 12.71 23.05
N ALA A 115 -23.76 12.04 22.33
CA ALA A 115 -24.15 12.43 20.97
C ALA A 115 -24.80 13.82 20.93
N SER A 116 -25.54 14.19 21.99
CA SER A 116 -26.19 15.50 22.13
C SER A 116 -25.20 16.65 22.36
N THR A 117 -23.99 16.38 22.86
CA THR A 117 -22.95 17.39 23.12
C THR A 117 -22.02 17.64 21.93
N LEU A 118 -21.89 16.70 21.00
CA LEU A 118 -20.91 16.78 19.91
C LEU A 118 -21.32 17.67 18.73
N GLY A 119 -22.55 18.23 18.76
CA GLY A 119 -23.05 19.10 17.69
C GLY A 119 -22.99 18.44 16.31
N LEU A 120 -23.04 17.10 16.25
CA LEU A 120 -23.03 16.37 15.00
C LEU A 120 -24.22 16.82 14.18
N GLY A 121 -23.96 17.12 12.90
CA GLY A 121 -25.02 17.37 11.93
C GLY A 121 -25.96 16.17 11.81
N PRO A 122 -27.03 16.27 11.01
CA PRO A 122 -28.00 15.19 10.85
C PRO A 122 -27.31 13.87 10.52
N VAL A 123 -27.53 12.84 11.33
CA VAL A 123 -26.93 11.51 11.14
C VAL A 123 -27.89 10.66 10.29
N VAL A 124 -27.38 10.06 9.22
CA VAL A 124 -28.14 9.12 8.37
C VAL A 124 -27.55 7.73 8.57
N VAL A 125 -28.34 6.80 9.11
CA VAL A 125 -27.90 5.41 9.28
C VAL A 125 -28.48 4.59 8.12
N ILE A 126 -27.61 3.96 7.33
CA ILE A 126 -28.04 3.08 6.24
C ILE A 126 -27.90 1.63 6.69
N SER A 127 -29.04 0.97 6.88
CA SER A 127 -29.08 -0.45 7.24
C SER A 127 -30.44 -1.07 6.97
N ASN A 128 -30.39 -2.32 6.51
CA ASN A 128 -31.56 -3.21 6.38
C ASN A 128 -31.56 -4.32 7.44
N SER A 129 -30.72 -4.21 8.46
CA SER A 129 -30.50 -5.29 9.40
C SER A 129 -31.40 -5.26 10.63
N GLU A 130 -31.51 -6.42 11.27
CA GLU A 130 -32.11 -6.54 12.59
C GLU A 130 -31.34 -5.69 13.63
N LEU A 131 -30.02 -5.54 13.46
CA LEU A 131 -29.17 -4.72 14.34
C LEU A 131 -29.62 -3.26 14.33
N ALA A 132 -29.93 -2.71 13.15
CA ALA A 132 -30.47 -1.36 13.03
C ALA A 132 -31.89 -1.21 13.56
N SER A 133 -32.68 -2.30 13.55
CA SER A 133 -34.01 -2.32 14.16
C SER A 133 -33.92 -2.37 15.69
N ARG A 134 -32.95 -3.11 16.23
CA ARG A 134 -32.67 -3.19 17.68
C ARG A 134 -32.03 -1.91 18.21
N SER A 135 -31.23 -1.21 17.39
CA SER A 135 -30.65 0.09 17.73
C SER A 135 -31.56 1.27 17.36
N HIS A 136 -32.77 1.03 16.84
CA HIS A 136 -33.68 2.10 16.43
C HIS A 136 -34.01 3.07 17.58
N GLY A 137 -34.22 2.55 18.80
CA GLY A 137 -34.44 3.40 19.97
C GLY A 137 -33.28 4.35 20.29
N LEU A 138 -32.06 3.94 19.96
CA LEU A 138 -30.86 4.77 20.08
C LEU A 138 -30.83 5.79 18.95
N HIS A 139 -31.08 5.39 17.70
CA HIS A 139 -31.09 6.32 16.55
C HIS A 139 -32.08 7.46 16.73
N VAL A 140 -33.27 7.15 17.26
CA VAL A 140 -34.31 8.15 17.54
C VAL A 140 -33.86 9.16 18.59
N SER A 141 -33.06 8.76 19.59
CA SER A 141 -32.66 9.65 20.68
C SER A 141 -31.67 10.75 20.25
N PHE A 142 -30.95 10.56 19.13
CA PHE A 142 -30.07 11.57 18.55
C PHE A 142 -30.52 12.07 17.17
N GLY A 143 -31.79 11.86 16.81
CA GLY A 143 -32.38 12.40 15.57
C GLY A 143 -31.82 11.79 14.30
N ALA A 144 -31.28 10.57 14.36
CA ALA A 144 -30.77 9.91 13.17
C ALA A 144 -31.90 9.37 12.29
N VAL A 145 -31.78 9.57 10.99
CA VAL A 145 -32.69 9.04 9.98
C VAL A 145 -32.21 7.64 9.59
N LEU A 146 -33.03 6.63 9.85
CA LEU A 146 -32.75 5.27 9.41
C LEU A 146 -33.26 5.08 7.99
N CYS A 147 -32.35 4.70 7.09
CA CYS A 147 -32.65 4.44 5.70
C CYS A 147 -32.31 2.99 5.36
N ARG A 148 -33.20 2.32 4.64
CA ARG A 148 -33.05 0.88 4.34
C ARG A 148 -32.08 0.62 3.20
N ASP A 149 -31.96 1.57 2.29
CA ASP A 149 -31.11 1.50 1.11
C ASP A 149 -30.45 2.85 0.84
N LEU A 150 -29.40 2.81 0.01
CA LEU A 150 -28.67 3.99 -0.45
C LEU A 150 -29.44 4.76 -1.53
N GLU A 151 -30.36 4.09 -2.22
CA GLU A 151 -31.02 4.57 -3.45
C GLU A 151 -32.13 5.58 -3.14
N SER A 152 -32.77 5.48 -1.97
CA SER A 152 -33.84 6.37 -1.52
C SER A 152 -33.36 7.50 -0.60
N VAL A 153 -32.06 7.64 -0.40
CA VAL A 153 -31.48 8.54 0.61
C VAL A 153 -31.13 9.91 0.03
N GLU A 154 -31.81 10.95 0.51
CA GLU A 154 -31.37 12.34 0.32
C GLU A 154 -30.35 12.71 1.41
N ILE A 155 -29.06 12.78 1.04
CA ILE A 155 -27.99 13.18 1.96
C ILE A 155 -27.84 14.69 1.91
N TYR A 156 -28.22 15.37 2.99
CA TYR A 156 -27.99 16.80 3.13
C TYR A 156 -26.50 17.11 3.32
N ARG A 157 -26.06 18.26 2.82
CA ARG A 157 -24.68 18.74 3.00
C ARG A 157 -24.38 18.90 4.50
N GLY A 158 -23.35 18.21 4.98
CA GLY A 158 -22.96 18.21 6.40
C GLY A 158 -23.57 17.07 7.22
N ALA A 159 -24.34 16.17 6.60
CA ALA A 159 -24.81 14.95 7.26
C ALA A 159 -23.68 13.94 7.47
N THR A 160 -23.70 13.24 8.59
CA THR A 160 -22.80 12.09 8.85
C THR A 160 -23.53 10.81 8.46
N VAL A 161 -22.96 10.02 7.55
CA VAL A 161 -23.57 8.77 7.08
C VAL A 161 -22.90 7.57 7.74
N LEU A 162 -23.68 6.74 8.42
CA LEU A 162 -23.21 5.50 9.04
C LEU A 162 -23.82 4.30 8.30
N CYS A 163 -23.01 3.57 7.53
CA CYS A 163 -23.46 2.38 6.81
C CYS A 163 -23.22 1.14 7.67
N LEU A 164 -24.27 0.57 8.26
CA LEU A 164 -24.18 -0.66 9.08
C LEU A 164 -24.40 -1.93 8.25
N ARG A 165 -24.80 -1.80 6.98
CA ARG A 165 -25.06 -2.94 6.08
C ARG A 165 -23.88 -3.92 5.99
N GLU A 166 -22.65 -3.40 6.02
CA GLU A 166 -21.41 -4.19 5.98
C GLU A 166 -21.12 -4.96 7.28
N LEU A 167 -21.75 -4.61 8.41
CA LEU A 167 -21.52 -5.30 9.67
C LEU A 167 -22.34 -6.61 9.76
N ASP A 168 -23.57 -6.60 9.27
CA ASP A 168 -24.50 -7.73 9.40
C ASP A 168 -24.41 -8.74 8.25
N CYS A 169 -24.17 -8.22 7.04
CA CYS A 169 -23.89 -9.00 5.85
C CYS A 169 -22.67 -8.39 5.18
N PRO A 170 -21.45 -8.61 5.72
CA PRO A 170 -20.26 -8.11 5.07
C PRO A 170 -20.28 -8.58 3.63
N ALA A 171 -19.94 -7.71 2.68
CA ALA A 171 -20.01 -8.02 1.25
C ALA A 171 -19.30 -9.36 0.93
N SER A 172 -18.28 -9.69 1.72
CA SER A 172 -17.56 -10.97 1.72
C SER A 172 -18.43 -12.22 1.87
N ARG A 173 -19.58 -12.16 2.56
CA ARG A 173 -20.45 -13.31 2.83
C ARG A 173 -21.29 -13.72 1.61
N THR A 174 -21.55 -12.80 0.70
CA THR A 174 -22.22 -13.06 -0.60
C THR A 174 -21.23 -13.04 -1.77
N MET A 175 -19.94 -13.01 -1.47
CA MET A 175 -18.84 -13.07 -2.42
C MET A 175 -18.69 -14.52 -2.90
N THR A 176 -19.46 -14.88 -3.93
CA THR A 176 -19.31 -16.17 -4.60
C THR A 176 -18.06 -16.17 -5.48
N GLU A 177 -17.53 -17.35 -5.82
CA GLU A 177 -16.40 -17.44 -6.76
C GLU A 177 -16.72 -16.75 -8.10
N ALA A 178 -17.97 -16.81 -8.57
CA ALA A 178 -18.41 -16.10 -9.76
C ALA A 178 -18.37 -14.58 -9.60
N ARG A 179 -18.76 -14.04 -8.43
CA ARG A 179 -18.65 -12.60 -8.15
C ARG A 179 -17.21 -12.15 -7.93
N PHE A 180 -16.37 -13.03 -7.38
CA PHE A 180 -14.94 -12.80 -7.23
C PHE A 180 -14.24 -12.78 -8.61
N LYS A 181 -14.63 -13.65 -9.53
CA LYS A 181 -14.16 -13.63 -10.93
C LYS A 181 -14.52 -12.36 -11.68
N VAL A 182 -15.64 -11.72 -11.34
CA VAL A 182 -16.00 -10.38 -11.85
C VAL A 182 -15.14 -9.28 -11.23
N LEU A 183 -14.45 -9.57 -10.12
CA LEU A 183 -13.56 -8.67 -9.39
C LEU A 183 -12.07 -9.08 -9.57
N ASP A 184 -11.71 -9.76 -10.66
CA ASP A 184 -10.31 -10.00 -11.07
C ASP A 184 -9.65 -8.70 -11.59
N THR A 185 -9.83 -7.64 -10.81
CA THR A 185 -9.27 -6.32 -11.01
C THR A 185 -7.95 -6.29 -10.25
N GLY A 186 -6.84 -6.25 -10.98
CA GLY A 186 -5.52 -6.03 -10.40
C GLY A 186 -5.31 -4.55 -10.14
N VAL A 187 -4.48 -4.23 -9.14
CA VAL A 187 -4.06 -2.85 -8.89
C VAL A 187 -2.65 -2.69 -9.46
N GLU A 188 -2.52 -1.92 -10.53
CA GLU A 188 -1.21 -1.54 -11.07
C GLU A 188 -0.85 -0.13 -10.65
N THR A 189 0.42 0.06 -10.26
CA THR A 189 0.99 1.39 -10.09
C THR A 189 1.67 1.78 -11.38
N LEU A 190 1.16 2.79 -12.07
CA LEU A 190 1.79 3.28 -13.29
C LEU A 190 3.12 3.95 -12.96
N SER A 191 4.19 3.44 -13.56
CA SER A 191 5.57 3.87 -13.32
C SER A 191 5.84 5.32 -13.70
N ARG A 192 4.95 5.95 -14.48
CA ARG A 192 5.14 7.32 -15.00
C ARG A 192 4.63 8.43 -14.07
N ASN A 193 3.67 8.15 -13.19
CA ASN A 193 3.03 9.16 -12.33
C ASN A 193 2.69 8.66 -10.91
N GLY A 194 2.97 7.38 -10.59
CA GLY A 194 2.63 6.80 -9.28
C GLY A 194 1.13 6.64 -9.04
N GLU A 195 0.30 6.80 -10.08
CA GLU A 195 -1.14 6.63 -10.01
C GLU A 195 -1.48 5.14 -9.89
N LEU A 196 -2.39 4.82 -8.96
CA LEU A 196 -2.95 3.47 -8.83
C LEU A 196 -4.13 3.36 -9.78
N LYS A 197 -4.06 2.44 -10.75
CA LYS A 197 -5.20 2.09 -11.59
C LYS A 197 -5.69 0.69 -11.27
N LEU A 198 -7.01 0.58 -11.14
CA LEU A 198 -7.71 -0.68 -11.20
C LEU A 198 -7.78 -1.07 -12.67
N LEU A 199 -7.12 -2.16 -13.03
CA LEU A 199 -7.16 -2.72 -14.38
C LEU A 199 -7.88 -4.06 -14.30
N ASP A 200 -8.84 -4.25 -15.19
CA ASP A 200 -9.50 -5.53 -15.40
C ASP A 200 -8.54 -6.41 -16.22
N TYR A 201 -8.10 -7.53 -15.65
CA TYR A 201 -7.24 -8.47 -16.37
C TYR A 201 -8.06 -9.68 -16.73
N ASP A 202 -8.12 -9.98 -18.03
CA ASP A 202 -8.36 -11.34 -18.44
C ASP A 202 -7.23 -12.18 -17.84
N ILE A 203 -7.57 -13.06 -16.89
CA ILE A 203 -6.68 -14.13 -16.46
C ILE A 203 -6.40 -14.94 -17.72
N GLY A 204 -5.25 -14.65 -18.35
CA GLY A 204 -4.87 -15.28 -19.60
C GLY A 204 -5.01 -16.79 -19.49
N GLN A 205 -5.34 -17.44 -20.59
CA GLN A 205 -5.26 -18.90 -20.66
C GLN A 205 -3.79 -19.30 -20.45
N GLY A 206 -3.43 -19.55 -19.19
CA GLY A 206 -2.10 -20.04 -18.82
C GLY A 206 -1.82 -21.35 -19.54
N ASN A 207 -0.54 -21.65 -19.72
CA ASN A 207 -0.15 -22.96 -20.22
C ASN A 207 -0.69 -24.05 -19.29
N LYS A 208 -0.89 -25.26 -19.81
CA LYS A 208 -1.38 -26.41 -19.02
C LYS A 208 -0.51 -26.73 -17.78
N GLU A 209 0.71 -26.19 -17.74
CA GLU A 209 1.64 -26.34 -16.63
C GLU A 209 1.62 -25.21 -15.60
N ASP A 210 0.92 -24.11 -15.89
CA ASP A 210 0.86 -22.95 -15.02
C ASP A 210 -0.07 -23.22 -13.85
N LEU A 211 0.32 -22.74 -12.67
CA LEU A 211 -0.46 -22.91 -11.46
C LEU A 211 -1.38 -21.71 -11.29
N SER A 212 -2.67 -21.95 -11.12
CA SER A 212 -3.64 -20.88 -10.86
C SER A 212 -3.61 -20.52 -9.38
N MET A 213 -3.23 -19.29 -9.07
CA MET A 213 -2.96 -18.81 -7.72
C MET A 213 -4.05 -17.88 -7.21
N ARG A 214 -4.46 -18.06 -5.95
CA ARG A 214 -5.22 -17.09 -5.16
C ARG A 214 -4.31 -16.46 -4.12
N VAL A 215 -4.01 -15.17 -4.27
CA VAL A 215 -3.14 -14.43 -3.37
C VAL A 215 -3.90 -14.09 -2.09
N THR A 216 -3.23 -14.33 -0.96
CA THR A 216 -3.74 -14.02 0.39
C THR A 216 -3.01 -12.84 1.03
N ALA A 217 -1.77 -12.58 0.60
CA ALA A 217 -0.98 -11.43 1.00
C ALA A 217 0.03 -11.09 -0.11
N SER A 218 0.33 -9.82 -0.30
CA SER A 218 1.32 -9.34 -1.26
C SER A 218 2.11 -8.17 -0.71
N SER A 219 3.34 -7.99 -1.17
CA SER A 219 4.15 -6.83 -0.82
C SER A 219 3.56 -5.58 -1.45
N ARG A 220 3.35 -4.55 -0.61
CA ARG A 220 2.93 -3.22 -1.06
C ARG A 220 3.89 -2.65 -2.10
N ASP A 221 5.18 -2.68 -1.77
CA ASP A 221 6.23 -2.17 -2.65
C ASP A 221 6.79 -3.30 -3.51
N ALA A 222 7.07 -2.95 -4.78
CA ALA A 222 7.78 -3.83 -5.69
C ALA A 222 9.29 -3.79 -5.38
N VAL A 223 9.91 -4.96 -5.32
CA VAL A 223 11.37 -5.10 -5.31
C VAL A 223 11.85 -4.90 -6.74
N VAL A 224 12.64 -3.85 -6.96
CA VAL A 224 13.17 -3.52 -8.28
C VAL A 224 14.45 -4.31 -8.51
N TYR A 225 14.46 -5.21 -9.50
CA TYR A 225 15.69 -5.86 -9.92
C TYR A 225 16.50 -4.96 -10.86
N PRO A 226 17.84 -4.93 -10.72
CA PRO A 226 18.68 -4.37 -11.76
C PRO A 226 18.43 -5.15 -13.07
N PRO A 227 18.37 -4.46 -14.21
CA PRO A 227 18.02 -5.10 -15.47
C PRO A 227 19.06 -6.18 -15.83
N SER A 228 18.57 -7.36 -16.19
CA SER A 228 19.41 -8.53 -16.51
C SER A 228 20.19 -8.37 -17.81
N THR A 229 19.77 -7.43 -18.67
CA THR A 229 20.41 -7.06 -19.92
C THR A 229 20.39 -5.55 -20.06
N ALA A 230 21.35 -4.96 -20.78
CA ALA A 230 21.44 -3.51 -20.96
C ALA A 230 20.18 -2.87 -21.59
N ASN A 231 19.28 -3.69 -22.15
CA ASN A 231 18.07 -3.24 -22.84
C ASN A 231 16.77 -3.60 -22.10
N SER A 232 16.81 -4.26 -20.94
CA SER A 232 15.61 -4.49 -20.15
C SER A 232 15.33 -3.31 -19.22
N PHE A 233 14.06 -2.92 -19.10
CA PHE A 233 13.68 -1.97 -18.05
C PHE A 233 13.72 -2.67 -16.70
N PRO A 234 14.11 -1.97 -15.62
CA PRO A 234 13.99 -2.51 -14.29
C PRO A 234 12.53 -2.86 -14.03
N GLN A 235 12.25 -4.15 -13.88
CA GLN A 235 10.90 -4.64 -13.60
C GLN A 235 10.77 -4.77 -12.09
N GLY A 236 9.80 -4.06 -11.52
CA GLY A 236 9.40 -4.29 -10.15
C GLY A 236 8.74 -5.66 -10.03
N VAL A 237 9.13 -6.43 -9.03
CA VAL A 237 8.43 -7.67 -8.66
C VAL A 237 7.80 -7.55 -7.28
N HIS A 238 6.62 -8.08 -7.12
CA HIS A 238 5.95 -8.21 -5.84
C HIS A 238 6.21 -9.60 -5.27
N ILE A 239 6.45 -9.65 -3.96
CA ILE A 239 6.50 -10.91 -3.21
C ILE A 239 5.08 -11.19 -2.73
N TRP A 240 4.57 -12.37 -3.01
CA TRP A 240 3.22 -12.75 -2.63
C TRP A 240 3.20 -14.08 -1.88
N ILE A 241 2.15 -14.26 -1.08
CA ILE A 241 1.77 -15.52 -0.44
C ILE A 241 0.35 -15.84 -0.88
N GLY A 242 0.16 -17.02 -1.44
CA GLY A 242 -1.13 -17.46 -1.95
C GLY A 242 -1.35 -18.95 -1.76
N ARG A 243 -2.46 -19.42 -2.32
CA ARG A 243 -2.76 -20.84 -2.44
C ARG A 243 -2.98 -21.21 -3.89
N ASP A 244 -2.44 -22.36 -4.28
CA ASP A 244 -2.81 -22.98 -5.55
C ASP A 244 -4.29 -23.36 -5.48
N THR A 245 -5.07 -22.87 -6.43
CA THR A 245 -6.52 -23.09 -6.49
C THR A 245 -6.87 -24.56 -6.74
N ALA A 246 -5.98 -25.33 -7.37
CA ALA A 246 -6.21 -26.73 -7.66
C ALA A 246 -5.84 -27.64 -6.47
N SER A 247 -4.63 -27.49 -5.92
CA SER A 247 -4.15 -28.36 -4.84
C SER A 247 -4.46 -27.86 -3.42
N GLY A 248 -4.74 -26.56 -3.24
CA GLY A 248 -4.85 -25.93 -1.93
C GLY A 248 -3.51 -25.62 -1.26
N ASP A 249 -2.39 -26.02 -1.87
CA ASP A 249 -1.05 -25.83 -1.33
C ASP A 249 -0.73 -24.36 -1.14
N LYS A 250 -0.01 -24.05 -0.07
CA LYS A 250 0.42 -22.67 0.21
C LYS A 250 1.73 -22.40 -0.53
N LEU A 251 1.77 -21.32 -1.29
CA LEU A 251 2.93 -20.94 -2.09
C LEU A 251 3.38 -19.52 -1.79
N ILE A 252 4.68 -19.31 -1.96
CA ILE A 252 5.32 -18.01 -1.94
C ILE A 252 6.05 -17.86 -3.25
N GLY A 253 5.90 -16.71 -3.89
CA GLY A 253 6.56 -16.45 -5.17
C GLY A 253 6.75 -14.98 -5.46
N LEU A 254 7.19 -14.73 -6.69
CA LEU A 254 7.38 -13.40 -7.26
C LEU A 254 6.38 -13.18 -8.39
N SER A 255 5.82 -11.99 -8.51
CA SER A 255 4.95 -11.62 -9.63
C SER A 255 5.28 -10.23 -10.13
N ALA A 256 5.13 -9.99 -11.43
CA ALA A 256 5.30 -8.65 -12.00
C ALA A 256 4.13 -7.72 -11.64
N THR A 257 2.96 -8.29 -11.33
CA THR A 257 1.74 -7.57 -11.02
C THR A 257 1.24 -7.91 -9.62
N ASN A 258 0.58 -6.96 -8.98
CA ASN A 258 -0.05 -7.16 -7.67
C ASN A 258 -1.54 -7.44 -7.86
N SER A 259 -1.86 -8.70 -8.19
CA SER A 259 -3.22 -9.16 -8.45
C SER A 259 -3.70 -10.14 -7.37
N PRO A 260 -4.98 -10.14 -6.97
CA PRO A 260 -5.54 -11.14 -6.07
C PRO A 260 -5.57 -12.56 -6.66
N SER A 261 -5.57 -12.67 -8.00
CA SER A 261 -5.54 -13.94 -8.73
C SER A 261 -4.62 -13.83 -9.94
N PHE A 262 -3.81 -14.86 -10.22
CA PHE A 262 -3.08 -14.96 -11.49
C PHE A 262 -2.56 -16.39 -11.72
N THR A 263 -2.15 -16.68 -12.95
CA THR A 263 -1.41 -17.89 -13.30
C THR A 263 0.08 -17.66 -13.09
N VAL A 264 0.73 -18.55 -12.35
CA VAL A 264 2.16 -18.47 -12.04
C VAL A 264 2.93 -19.59 -12.74
N ASP A 265 4.05 -19.23 -13.35
CA ASP A 265 5.02 -20.20 -13.86
C ASP A 265 5.80 -20.84 -12.70
N LYS A 266 6.16 -22.12 -12.82
CA LYS A 266 6.88 -22.85 -11.76
C LYS A 266 8.19 -22.18 -11.32
N HIS A 267 8.85 -21.45 -12.21
CA HIS A 267 10.10 -20.72 -11.94
C HIS A 267 9.90 -19.46 -11.08
N GLN A 268 8.67 -18.97 -10.95
CA GLN A 268 8.34 -17.82 -10.10
C GLN A 268 7.99 -18.22 -8.67
N ILE A 269 7.93 -19.52 -8.37
CA ILE A 269 7.65 -20.05 -7.04
C ILE A 269 8.97 -20.17 -6.28
N LEU A 270 9.05 -19.46 -5.15
CA LEU A 270 10.18 -19.52 -4.24
C LEU A 270 10.03 -20.65 -3.22
N HIS A 271 8.80 -20.89 -2.76
CA HIS A 271 8.50 -21.90 -1.76
C HIS A 271 7.11 -22.49 -1.95
N ARG A 272 6.96 -23.80 -1.72
CA ARG A 272 5.70 -24.53 -1.74
C ARG A 272 5.58 -25.38 -0.48
N ARG A 273 4.51 -25.16 0.29
CA ARG A 273 4.14 -25.94 1.47
C ARG A 273 2.89 -26.76 1.17
N CYS A 274 3.05 -28.08 1.22
CA CYS A 274 1.97 -29.03 0.94
C CYS A 274 0.91 -28.99 2.06
N SER A 275 -0.37 -28.89 1.69
CA SER A 275 -1.48 -28.77 2.65
C SER A 275 -1.86 -30.05 3.42
N SER A 276 -1.09 -31.13 3.28
CA SER A 276 -1.38 -32.41 3.96
C SER A 276 -1.19 -32.38 5.48
N THR A 277 -0.59 -31.32 6.02
CA THR A 277 -0.43 -31.12 7.46
C THR A 277 -1.48 -30.13 7.94
N THR A 278 -2.13 -30.46 9.05
CA THR A 278 -3.24 -29.76 9.72
C THR A 278 -3.25 -28.25 9.50
N ILE A 279 -4.44 -27.71 9.18
CA ILE A 279 -4.70 -26.30 8.88
C ILE A 279 -4.11 -25.40 9.97
N ASP A 280 -2.91 -24.85 9.74
CA ASP A 280 -2.36 -23.79 10.57
C ASP A 280 -3.28 -22.56 10.43
N ALA A 281 -3.75 -22.07 11.57
CA ALA A 281 -4.66 -20.93 11.68
C ALA A 281 -3.98 -19.57 11.41
N ASP A 282 -2.68 -19.56 11.16
CA ASP A 282 -1.93 -18.32 10.98
C ASP A 282 -2.25 -17.64 9.64
N SER A 283 -2.70 -16.39 9.74
CA SER A 283 -2.97 -15.51 8.61
C SER A 283 -1.75 -15.38 7.69
N GLY A 284 -1.97 -15.43 6.37
CA GLY A 284 -0.92 -15.25 5.37
C GLY A 284 -0.12 -13.95 5.54
N ALA A 285 -0.76 -12.90 6.06
CA ALA A 285 -0.10 -11.62 6.34
C ALA A 285 0.97 -11.75 7.44
N THR A 286 0.67 -12.44 8.54
CA THR A 286 1.62 -12.65 9.65
C THR A 286 2.86 -13.41 9.16
N GLN A 287 2.66 -14.44 8.33
CA GLN A 287 3.77 -15.19 7.76
C GLN A 287 4.59 -14.36 6.77
N LEU A 288 3.96 -13.51 5.96
CA LEU A 288 4.69 -12.62 5.05
C LEU A 288 5.57 -11.62 5.81
N HIS A 289 5.10 -11.11 6.94
CA HIS A 289 5.90 -10.27 7.83
C HIS A 289 7.12 -11.02 8.38
N SER A 290 6.93 -12.21 8.95
CA SER A 290 8.04 -13.03 9.48
C SER A 290 9.08 -13.39 8.41
N ILE A 291 8.65 -13.58 7.16
CA ILE A 291 9.54 -13.94 6.04
C ILE A 291 10.35 -12.75 5.54
N LYS A 292 9.75 -11.54 5.52
CA LYS A 292 10.49 -10.31 5.22
C LYS A 292 11.62 -10.08 6.22
N ASP A 293 11.38 -10.38 7.48
CA ASP A 293 12.32 -10.07 8.56
C ASP A 293 13.49 -11.07 8.65
N LEU A 294 13.29 -12.34 8.29
CA LEU A 294 14.30 -13.40 8.49
C LEU A 294 14.94 -13.93 7.20
N TRP A 295 14.21 -13.94 6.07
CA TRP A 295 14.67 -14.62 4.86
C TRP A 295 15.08 -13.68 3.73
N LEU A 296 14.48 -12.49 3.65
CA LEU A 296 14.69 -11.62 2.49
C LEU A 296 16.13 -11.10 2.41
N LEU A 297 16.74 -10.78 3.55
CA LEU A 297 18.14 -10.33 3.61
C LEU A 297 19.11 -11.46 3.25
N ASP A 298 18.94 -12.66 3.80
CA ASP A 298 19.82 -13.80 3.50
C ASP A 298 19.62 -14.34 2.08
N PHE A 299 18.38 -14.36 1.57
CA PHE A 299 18.09 -14.79 0.20
C PHE A 299 18.63 -13.79 -0.84
N ILE A 300 18.46 -12.48 -0.62
CA ILE A 300 19.04 -11.45 -1.48
C ILE A 300 20.56 -11.50 -1.45
N ASN A 301 21.16 -11.63 -0.26
CA ASN A 301 22.61 -11.68 -0.13
C ASN A 301 23.23 -12.96 -0.71
N ASN A 302 22.58 -14.12 -0.57
CA ASN A 302 23.18 -15.40 -0.98
C ASN A 302 22.84 -15.83 -2.41
N HIS A 303 21.63 -15.56 -2.92
CA HIS A 303 21.22 -16.08 -4.24
C HIS A 303 21.28 -15.05 -5.37
N LEU A 304 21.04 -13.77 -5.11
CA LEU A 304 21.14 -12.72 -6.13
C LEU A 304 22.58 -12.31 -6.40
N VAL A 305 23.44 -12.27 -5.37
CA VAL A 305 24.89 -11.99 -5.53
C VAL A 305 25.60 -13.16 -6.23
N ALA A 306 25.25 -14.41 -5.90
CA ALA A 306 25.85 -15.60 -6.53
C ALA A 306 25.50 -15.73 -8.02
N SER A 307 24.29 -15.34 -8.43
CA SER A 307 23.89 -15.34 -9.85
C SER A 307 24.65 -14.31 -10.70
N ALA A 308 25.02 -13.16 -10.09
CA ALA A 308 25.87 -12.15 -10.74
C ALA A 308 27.35 -12.60 -10.84
N SER A 309 27.86 -13.33 -9.85
CA SER A 309 29.27 -13.80 -9.84
C SER A 309 29.53 -15.02 -10.72
N SER A 310 28.52 -15.85 -11.02
CA SER A 310 28.71 -17.07 -11.81
C SER A 310 28.87 -16.80 -13.33
N LYS A 311 28.45 -15.64 -13.83
CA LYS A 311 28.52 -15.31 -15.28
C LYS A 311 29.86 -14.71 -15.72
N THR A 312 30.77 -14.37 -14.80
CA THR A 312 32.07 -13.74 -15.12
C THR A 312 33.22 -14.74 -15.27
N TYR A 313 33.04 -16.04 -15.01
CA TYR A 313 34.15 -17.01 -15.00
C TYR A 313 34.30 -17.87 -16.28
N ASN A 314 33.54 -17.60 -17.35
CA ASN A 314 33.58 -18.40 -18.60
C ASN A 314 33.93 -17.58 -19.85
N ARG A 315 35.00 -16.79 -19.80
CA ARG A 315 35.68 -16.28 -21.00
C ARG A 315 37.19 -16.27 -20.78
N GLY A 316 37.84 -17.39 -21.09
CA GLY A 316 39.30 -17.49 -20.97
C GLY A 316 39.91 -18.81 -21.42
N ILE A 317 39.41 -19.43 -22.50
CA ILE A 317 40.16 -20.48 -23.19
C ILE A 317 40.11 -20.18 -24.69
N LEU A 318 41.06 -19.35 -25.14
CA LEU A 318 41.45 -19.28 -26.54
C LEU A 318 42.61 -20.27 -26.75
N ARG A 319 42.36 -21.22 -27.64
CA ARG A 319 43.32 -22.15 -28.23
C ARG A 319 44.50 -21.39 -28.83
N SER A 320 45.73 -21.80 -28.50
CA SER A 320 46.85 -21.75 -29.45
C SER A 320 47.03 -23.15 -30.03
N SER A 321 46.97 -23.24 -31.35
CA SER A 321 47.21 -24.44 -32.14
C SER A 321 48.64 -24.98 -31.96
N ILE A 322 48.74 -26.30 -31.83
CA ILE A 322 49.52 -27.23 -32.68
C ILE A 322 50.82 -26.66 -33.30
N ASN A 323 51.94 -27.25 -32.89
CA ASN A 323 52.51 -28.36 -33.69
C ASN A 323 51.91 -29.68 -33.23
#